data_AF-A0A0E0JU89-F1
#
_entry.id   AF-A0A0E0JU89-F1
#
_cell.length_a   1.000
_cell.length_b   1.000
_cell.length_c   1.000
_cell.angle_alpha   90.00
_cell.angle_beta   90.00
_cell.angle_gamma   90.00
#
_symmetry.space_group_name_H-M   'P 1'
#
loop_
_entity.id
_entity.type
_entity.pdbx_description
1 polymer ?
#
loop_
_entity_poly.entity_id
_entity_poly.type
_entity_poly.pdbx_seq_one_letter_code
_entity_poly.pdbx_strand_id
1 'polypeptide(L)'
;MGKQWKSEEGNGGGGGAIEIRDGGALYGVRAGDRRLPPRAFGAARSLADHTTPYQYTAVVLDLKDKAYELTGESISNTTATNEHLRSLEGSEGQERRICKFVISNQLEAIEALEAKSDATGKKNLEEAIMWYKRFLGFQVVGGEGVKFVFNKIGIQNPGNEYSFCIKLNKDRYNHDVVACLVLITVLHCAPFLKDSEELVKDLNCSNDMFKFVRIMREKFQAAAINGTP
;
A
#
# COMPACT_ATOMS: atom_id res chain seq x y z
N MET A 1 -1.50 -20.47 -13.30
CA MET A 1 -1.47 -21.00 -11.93
C MET A 1 -1.63 -19.83 -10.97
N GLY A 2 -2.87 -19.56 -10.56
CA GLY A 2 -3.25 -18.43 -9.71
C GLY A 2 -3.06 -18.76 -8.23
N LYS A 3 -2.63 -17.79 -7.43
CA LYS A 3 -2.64 -17.89 -5.98
C LYS A 3 -3.89 -17.17 -5.44
N GLN A 4 -4.80 -18.03 -5.01
CA GLN A 4 -6.07 -17.78 -4.33
C GLN A 4 -5.79 -17.26 -2.91
N TRP A 5 -6.35 -16.10 -2.57
CA TRP A 5 -6.41 -15.66 -1.18
C TRP A 5 -7.65 -16.28 -0.55
N LYS A 6 -7.44 -17.15 0.44
CA LYS A 6 -8.46 -17.67 1.34
C LYS A 6 -8.69 -16.66 2.46
N SER A 7 -9.92 -16.20 2.65
CA SER A 7 -10.36 -15.62 3.91
C SER A 7 -10.59 -16.76 4.91
N GLU A 8 -9.91 -16.73 6.04
CA GLU A 8 -10.21 -17.56 7.21
C GLU A 8 -11.22 -16.82 8.08
N GLU A 9 -12.32 -17.51 8.38
CA GLU A 9 -13.31 -17.13 9.38
C GLU A 9 -12.69 -17.29 10.78
N GLY A 10 -12.53 -16.18 11.49
CA GLY A 10 -12.13 -16.13 12.88
C GLY A 10 -13.24 -15.50 13.72
N ASN A 11 -14.05 -16.36 14.33
CA ASN A 11 -15.02 -16.06 15.37
C ASN A 11 -14.35 -15.32 16.55
N GLY A 12 -14.85 -14.15 16.92
CA GLY A 12 -14.28 -13.35 18.01
C GLY A 12 -15.21 -12.22 18.41
N GLY A 13 -16.19 -12.52 19.27
CA GLY A 13 -16.99 -11.52 19.96
C GLY A 13 -16.11 -10.60 20.82
N GLY A 14 -16.39 -9.31 20.76
CA GLY A 14 -15.71 -8.29 21.56
C GLY A 14 -16.48 -6.99 21.50
N GLY A 15 -17.45 -6.83 22.40
CA GLY A 15 -18.16 -5.58 22.60
C GLY A 15 -17.22 -4.53 23.19
N GLY A 16 -16.98 -3.45 22.45
CA GLY A 16 -16.36 -2.23 22.95
C GLY A 16 -17.42 -1.33 23.57
N ALA A 17 -17.38 -1.20 24.89
CA ALA A 17 -18.19 -0.27 25.65
C ALA A 17 -17.73 1.17 25.42
N ILE A 18 -18.66 2.05 25.05
CA ILE A 18 -18.50 3.49 25.23
C ILE A 18 -19.31 3.83 26.49
N GLU A 19 -18.63 3.95 27.62
CA GLU A 19 -19.19 4.48 28.86
C GLU A 19 -19.30 6.01 28.75
N ILE A 20 -20.52 6.52 28.75
CA ILE A 20 -20.83 7.87 29.20
C ILE A 20 -21.63 7.71 30.49
N ARG A 21 -20.99 8.00 31.62
CA ARG A 21 -21.64 8.11 32.93
C ARG A 21 -22.17 9.53 33.09
N ASP A 22 -23.49 9.69 33.02
CA ASP A 22 -24.24 10.12 34.22
C ASP A 22 -25.76 9.87 34.08
N GLY A 23 -26.27 9.06 35.01
CA GLY A 23 -27.63 9.20 35.56
C GLY A 23 -28.86 8.67 34.81
N GLY A 24 -29.02 7.35 34.67
CA GLY A 24 -30.36 6.77 34.42
C GLY A 24 -30.34 5.32 33.91
N ALA A 25 -31.00 4.41 34.63
CA ALA A 25 -30.92 2.96 34.43
C ALA A 25 -31.41 2.46 33.05
N LEU A 26 -30.57 1.65 32.39
CA LEU A 26 -30.86 0.89 31.18
C LEU A 26 -31.87 -0.23 31.43
N TYR A 27 -32.96 -0.26 30.66
CA TYR A 27 -33.66 -1.50 30.32
C TYR A 27 -33.53 -1.70 28.80
N GLY A 28 -32.68 -2.64 28.39
CA GLY A 28 -32.60 -3.09 27.00
C GLY A 28 -33.82 -3.95 26.65
N VAL A 29 -34.57 -3.58 25.63
CA VAL A 29 -35.63 -4.42 25.06
C VAL A 29 -35.15 -4.95 23.71
N ARG A 30 -34.95 -6.26 23.65
CA ARG A 30 -34.62 -6.99 22.42
C ARG A 30 -35.89 -7.04 21.55
N ALA A 31 -35.75 -6.75 20.25
CA ALA A 31 -36.84 -6.88 19.28
C ALA A 31 -37.33 -8.33 19.27
N GLY A 32 -38.52 -8.58 19.84
CA GLY A 32 -39.17 -9.90 19.87
C GLY A 32 -39.91 -10.26 21.16
N ASP A 33 -39.69 -9.54 22.27
CA ASP A 33 -40.28 -9.94 23.56
C ASP A 33 -41.60 -9.20 23.86
N ARG A 34 -42.74 -9.80 23.48
CA ARG A 34 -44.08 -9.36 23.91
C ARG A 34 -44.36 -9.80 25.34
N ARG A 35 -43.59 -9.32 26.32
CA ARG A 35 -43.95 -9.42 27.73
C ARG A 35 -43.76 -8.07 28.40
N LEU A 36 -44.89 -7.41 28.66
CA LEU A 36 -44.95 -6.23 29.50
C LEU A 36 -44.42 -6.56 30.91
N PRO A 37 -43.67 -5.66 31.56
CA PRO A 37 -43.10 -5.92 32.88
C PRO A 37 -44.21 -6.10 33.95
N PRO A 38 -44.06 -7.03 34.93
CA PRO A 38 -45.07 -7.32 35.95
C PRO A 38 -45.46 -6.14 36.85
N ARG A 39 -44.72 -5.02 36.80
CA ARG A 39 -44.98 -3.83 37.60
C ARG A 39 -46.03 -2.87 37.01
N ALA A 40 -46.46 -3.06 35.76
CA ALA A 40 -47.52 -2.23 35.17
C ALA A 40 -48.94 -2.59 35.64
N PHE A 41 -49.15 -3.82 36.15
CA PHE A 41 -50.47 -4.25 36.63
C PHE A 41 -50.84 -3.74 38.03
N GLY A 42 -49.84 -3.39 38.85
CA GLY A 42 -50.07 -2.89 40.22
C GLY A 42 -50.58 -1.45 40.26
N ALA A 43 -50.07 -0.58 39.40
CA ALA A 43 -50.45 0.83 39.37
C ALA A 43 -51.84 1.06 38.72
N ALA A 44 -52.25 0.22 37.77
CA ALA A 44 -53.56 0.31 37.13
C ALA A 44 -54.71 -0.14 38.04
N ARG A 45 -54.46 -1.01 39.03
CA ARG A 45 -55.52 -1.49 39.96
C ARG A 45 -55.84 -0.54 41.10
N SER A 46 -54.89 0.31 41.52
CA SER A 46 -55.10 1.23 42.65
C SER A 46 -55.75 2.56 42.27
N LEU A 47 -55.90 2.87 40.97
CA LEU A 47 -56.55 4.10 40.49
C LEU A 47 -58.04 3.91 40.15
N ALA A 48 -58.54 2.67 40.20
CA ALA A 48 -59.91 2.34 39.82
C ALA A 48 -60.93 2.50 40.97
N ASP A 49 -60.49 2.56 42.23
CA ASP A 49 -61.40 2.49 43.39
C ASP A 49 -61.97 3.83 43.86
N HIS A 50 -61.48 4.99 43.38
CA HIS A 50 -61.97 6.31 43.82
C HIS A 50 -62.17 7.35 42.70
N THR A 51 -62.23 6.92 41.44
CA THR A 51 -62.31 7.82 40.29
C THR A 51 -63.68 7.70 39.63
N THR A 52 -64.43 8.81 39.55
CA THR A 52 -65.75 8.80 38.89
C THR A 52 -65.59 8.49 37.40
N PRO A 53 -66.59 7.89 36.72
CA PRO A 53 -66.48 7.47 35.32
C PRO A 53 -65.95 8.54 34.37
N TYR A 54 -66.21 9.82 34.67
CA TYR A 54 -65.77 10.98 33.91
C TYR A 54 -64.25 11.24 33.99
N GLN A 55 -63.61 10.97 35.11
CA GLN A 55 -62.17 11.20 35.29
C GLN A 55 -61.35 10.10 34.60
N TYR A 56 -61.82 8.85 34.59
CA TYR A 56 -61.18 7.75 33.85
C TYR A 56 -61.19 7.99 32.34
N THR A 57 -62.31 8.47 31.80
CA THR A 57 -62.41 8.80 30.36
C THR A 57 -61.48 9.93 29.95
N ALA A 58 -61.28 10.94 30.81
CA ALA A 58 -60.38 12.05 30.52
C ALA A 58 -58.90 11.61 30.44
N VAL A 59 -58.46 10.72 31.35
CA VAL A 59 -57.11 10.16 31.35
C VAL A 59 -56.87 9.29 30.12
N VAL A 60 -57.87 8.50 29.70
CA VAL A 60 -57.77 7.65 28.49
C VAL A 60 -57.65 8.50 27.23
N LEU A 61 -58.35 9.64 27.15
CA LEU A 61 -58.26 10.56 26.02
C LEU A 61 -56.88 11.25 25.96
N ASP A 62 -56.37 11.76 27.08
CA ASP A 62 -55.04 12.40 27.15
C ASP A 62 -53.90 11.43 26.80
N LEU A 63 -53.98 10.17 27.25
CA LEU A 63 -53.03 9.13 26.87
C LEU A 63 -53.11 8.79 25.38
N LYS A 64 -54.30 8.84 24.80
CA LYS A 64 -54.53 8.58 23.37
C LYS A 64 -53.96 9.71 22.52
N ASP A 65 -54.15 10.96 22.92
CA ASP A 65 -53.61 12.12 22.23
C ASP A 65 -52.07 12.13 22.31
N LYS A 66 -51.49 11.87 23.49
CA LYS A 66 -50.03 11.69 23.64
C LYS A 66 -49.50 10.54 22.79
N ALA A 67 -50.23 9.44 22.68
CA ALA A 67 -49.83 8.32 21.82
C ALA A 67 -49.87 8.70 20.33
N TYR A 68 -50.83 9.51 19.89
CA TYR A 68 -50.87 10.02 18.52
C TYR A 68 -49.72 10.99 18.22
N GLU A 69 -49.41 11.91 19.13
CA GLU A 69 -48.28 12.83 19.01
C GLU A 69 -46.94 12.07 18.97
N LEU A 70 -46.69 11.16 19.91
CA LEU A 70 -45.48 10.33 19.93
C LEU A 70 -45.35 9.46 18.67
N THR A 71 -46.48 8.95 18.15
CA THR A 71 -46.50 8.18 16.90
C THR A 71 -46.18 9.09 15.71
N GLY A 72 -46.74 10.30 15.68
CA GLY A 72 -46.47 11.31 14.65
C GLY A 72 -45.00 11.76 14.63
N GLU A 73 -44.42 12.03 15.79
CA GLU A 73 -43.00 12.36 15.95
C GLU A 73 -42.10 11.19 15.54
N SER A 74 -42.43 9.96 15.96
CA SER A 74 -41.68 8.76 15.58
C SER A 74 -41.70 8.52 14.07
N ILE A 75 -42.86 8.70 13.41
CA ILE A 75 -42.99 8.60 11.95
C ILE A 75 -42.17 9.70 11.27
N SER A 76 -42.26 10.93 11.76
CA SER A 76 -41.52 12.07 11.19
C SER A 76 -40.01 11.87 11.30
N ASN A 77 -39.51 11.45 12.46
CA ASN A 77 -38.09 11.16 12.67
C ASN A 77 -37.58 10.01 11.79
N THR A 78 -38.38 8.95 11.66
CA THR A 78 -38.06 7.81 10.79
C THR A 78 -38.04 8.22 9.31
N THR A 79 -38.96 9.10 8.91
CA THR A 79 -39.03 9.63 7.54
C THR A 79 -37.79 10.48 7.22
N ALA A 80 -37.42 11.41 8.10
CA ALA A 80 -36.22 12.22 7.95
C ALA A 80 -34.93 11.38 7.87
N THR A 81 -34.83 10.34 8.72
CA THR A 81 -33.69 9.42 8.71
C THR A 81 -33.62 8.62 7.39
N ASN A 82 -34.75 8.12 6.90
CA ASN A 82 -34.81 7.39 5.64
C ASN A 82 -34.47 8.27 4.42
N GLU A 83 -34.91 9.52 4.41
CA GLU A 83 -34.54 10.48 3.37
C GLU A 83 -33.05 10.77 3.37
N HIS A 84 -32.45 10.95 4.55
CA HIS A 84 -31.00 11.13 4.69
C HIS A 84 -30.21 9.92 4.18
N LEU A 85 -30.62 8.69 4.53
CA LEU A 85 -29.99 7.47 4.06
C LEU A 85 -30.07 7.32 2.54
N ARG A 86 -31.22 7.61 1.93
CA ARG A 86 -31.36 7.59 0.47
C ARG A 86 -30.45 8.60 -0.23
N SER A 87 -30.25 9.78 0.38
CA SER A 87 -29.34 10.79 -0.16
C SER A 87 -27.87 10.31 -0.12
N LEU A 88 -27.48 9.64 0.97
CA LEU A 88 -26.15 9.08 1.17
C LEU A 88 -25.88 7.89 0.23
N GLU A 89 -26.85 6.99 0.07
CA GLU A 89 -26.76 5.87 -0.88
C GLU A 89 -26.60 6.36 -2.33
N GLY A 90 -27.29 7.45 -2.69
CA GLY A 90 -27.16 8.10 -3.99
C GLY A 90 -25.77 8.67 -4.25
N SER A 91 -25.19 9.37 -3.26
CA SER A 91 -23.85 9.94 -3.38
C SER A 91 -22.75 8.86 -3.42
N GLU A 92 -22.82 7.85 -2.54
CA GLU A 92 -21.82 6.78 -2.51
C GLU A 92 -21.86 5.94 -3.81
N GLY A 93 -23.06 5.69 -4.34
CA GLY A 93 -23.23 5.03 -5.63
C GLY A 93 -22.61 5.81 -6.80
N GLN A 94 -22.67 7.14 -6.78
CA GLN A 94 -22.08 7.98 -7.80
C GLN A 94 -20.56 8.02 -7.70
N GLU A 95 -20.00 8.13 -6.49
CA GLU A 95 -18.57 8.07 -6.24
C GLU A 95 -17.97 6.74 -6.70
N ARG A 96 -18.62 5.61 -6.37
CA ARG A 96 -18.19 4.28 -6.85
C ARG A 96 -18.18 4.16 -8.37
N ARG A 97 -19.16 4.78 -9.06
CA ARG A 97 -19.20 4.81 -10.53
C ARG A 97 -18.07 5.64 -11.13
N ILE A 98 -17.78 6.81 -10.55
CA ILE A 98 -16.67 7.66 -10.97
C ILE A 98 -15.34 6.92 -10.77
N CYS A 99 -15.11 6.32 -9.60
CA CYS A 99 -13.91 5.54 -9.32
C CYS A 99 -13.76 4.38 -10.31
N LYS A 100 -14.83 3.63 -10.58
CA LYS A 100 -14.82 2.54 -11.56
C LYS A 100 -14.45 3.04 -12.96
N PHE A 101 -15.03 4.16 -13.40
CA PHE A 101 -14.73 4.76 -14.69
C PHE A 101 -13.27 5.23 -14.79
N VAL A 102 -12.75 5.92 -13.76
CA VAL A 102 -11.36 6.37 -13.72
C VAL A 102 -10.40 5.19 -13.75
N ILE A 103 -10.65 4.15 -12.96
CA ILE A 103 -9.81 2.94 -12.93
C ILE A 103 -9.85 2.23 -14.28
N SER A 104 -11.03 2.06 -14.90
CA SER A 104 -11.15 1.44 -16.21
C SER A 104 -10.39 2.22 -17.29
N ASN A 105 -10.53 3.55 -17.33
CA ASN A 105 -9.81 4.38 -18.30
C ASN A 105 -8.29 4.35 -18.07
N GLN A 106 -7.84 4.36 -16.81
CA GLN A 106 -6.42 4.25 -16.50
C GLN A 106 -5.86 2.89 -16.90
N LEU A 107 -6.63 1.81 -16.68
CA LEU A 107 -6.24 0.46 -17.10
C LEU A 107 -6.10 0.38 -18.62
N GLU A 108 -7.08 0.88 -19.37
CA GLU A 108 -7.03 0.92 -20.83
C GLU A 108 -5.86 1.78 -21.34
N ALA A 109 -5.58 2.90 -20.69
CA ALA A 109 -4.40 3.71 -21.01
C ALA A 109 -3.10 2.95 -20.76
N ILE A 110 -2.97 2.23 -19.64
CA ILE A 110 -1.80 1.40 -19.34
C ILE A 110 -1.65 0.29 -20.38
N GLU A 111 -2.73 -0.42 -20.71
CA GLU A 111 -2.71 -1.48 -21.72
C GLU A 111 -2.29 -0.95 -23.10
N ALA A 112 -2.80 0.22 -23.50
CA ALA A 112 -2.37 0.89 -24.73
C ALA A 112 -0.89 1.32 -24.69
N LEU A 113 -0.39 1.75 -23.52
CA LEU A 113 1.01 2.10 -23.31
C LEU A 113 1.94 0.87 -23.32
N GLU A 114 1.48 -0.29 -22.87
CA GLU A 114 2.22 -1.55 -22.92
C GLU A 114 2.18 -2.19 -24.31
N ALA A 115 1.04 -2.10 -25.00
CA ALA A 115 0.89 -2.58 -26.38
C ALA A 115 1.77 -1.81 -27.37
N LYS A 116 2.03 -0.52 -27.11
CA LYS A 116 3.01 0.27 -27.86
C LYS A 116 4.46 0.02 -27.44
N SER A 117 4.74 -1.00 -26.63
CA SER A 117 6.13 -1.37 -26.31
C SER A 117 6.88 -1.56 -27.62
N ASP A 118 7.89 -0.72 -27.82
CA ASP A 118 8.58 -0.65 -29.09
C ASP A 118 9.45 -1.90 -29.25
N ALA A 119 8.88 -2.92 -29.86
CA ALA A 119 9.57 -4.15 -30.22
C ALA A 119 10.81 -3.85 -31.09
N THR A 120 10.81 -2.72 -31.81
CA THR A 120 11.97 -2.24 -32.58
C THR A 120 13.05 -1.71 -31.63
N GLY A 121 12.69 -0.84 -30.68
CA GLY A 121 13.59 -0.32 -29.65
C GLY A 121 14.25 -1.43 -28.82
N LYS A 122 13.49 -2.48 -28.45
CA LYS A 122 14.05 -3.66 -27.78
C LYS A 122 15.09 -4.39 -28.64
N LYS A 123 14.79 -4.65 -29.91
CA LYS A 123 15.73 -5.29 -30.85
C LYS A 123 17.00 -4.45 -31.05
N ASN A 124 16.85 -3.14 -31.20
CA ASN A 124 17.98 -2.21 -31.34
C ASN A 124 18.89 -2.23 -30.10
N LEU A 125 18.30 -2.31 -28.90
CA LEU A 125 19.05 -2.41 -27.65
C LEU A 125 19.78 -3.76 -27.54
N GLU A 126 19.11 -4.86 -27.86
CA GLU A 126 19.73 -6.20 -27.88
C GLU A 126 20.90 -6.28 -28.88
N GLU A 127 20.73 -5.68 -30.06
CA GLU A 127 21.80 -5.56 -31.05
C GLU A 127 22.97 -4.73 -30.52
N ALA A 128 22.71 -3.55 -29.94
CA ALA A 128 23.75 -2.73 -29.34
C ALA A 128 24.51 -3.48 -28.23
N ILE A 129 23.80 -4.14 -27.31
CA ILE A 129 24.41 -4.97 -26.25
C ILE A 129 25.29 -6.08 -26.86
N MET A 130 24.81 -6.72 -27.93
CA MET A 130 25.58 -7.73 -28.66
C MET A 130 26.86 -7.14 -29.27
N TRP A 131 26.82 -5.92 -29.82
CA TRP A 131 28.03 -5.21 -30.28
C TRP A 131 29.04 -4.98 -29.14
N TYR A 132 28.60 -4.45 -27.99
CA TYR A 132 29.50 -4.24 -26.83
C TYR A 132 30.12 -5.56 -26.34
N LYS A 133 29.32 -6.62 -26.23
CA LYS A 133 29.80 -7.93 -25.81
C LYS A 133 30.76 -8.54 -26.83
N ARG A 134 30.44 -8.48 -28.12
CA ARG A 134 31.21 -9.13 -29.18
C ARG A 134 32.51 -8.40 -29.50
N PHE A 135 32.49 -7.07 -29.61
CA PHE A 135 33.66 -6.31 -30.07
C PHE A 135 34.52 -5.82 -28.93
N LEU A 136 33.90 -5.34 -27.84
CA LEU A 136 34.65 -4.82 -26.70
C LEU A 136 34.92 -5.87 -25.64
N GLY A 137 34.28 -7.04 -25.72
CA GLY A 137 34.36 -8.04 -24.69
C GLY A 137 33.73 -7.60 -23.38
N PHE A 138 32.82 -6.64 -23.44
CA PHE A 138 32.29 -5.93 -22.29
C PHE A 138 30.84 -6.35 -22.00
N GLN A 139 30.56 -6.67 -20.74
CA GLN A 139 29.23 -7.04 -20.29
C GLN A 139 28.95 -6.46 -18.91
N VAL A 140 27.69 -6.08 -18.68
CA VAL A 140 27.19 -5.68 -17.38
C VAL A 140 26.12 -6.69 -16.93
N VAL A 141 26.21 -7.16 -15.68
CA VAL A 141 25.31 -8.14 -15.09
C VAL A 141 24.74 -7.57 -13.79
N GLY A 142 23.41 -7.60 -13.66
CA GLY A 142 22.71 -7.18 -12.43
C GLY A 142 22.63 -8.32 -11.41
N GLY A 143 22.61 -7.96 -10.12
CA GLY A 143 22.49 -8.87 -8.98
C GLY A 143 22.41 -8.07 -7.67
N GLU A 144 23.14 -8.50 -6.63
CA GLU A 144 23.28 -7.72 -5.39
C GLU A 144 23.91 -6.33 -5.61
N GLY A 145 24.71 -6.22 -6.67
CA GLY A 145 25.24 -4.97 -7.20
C GLY A 145 25.26 -5.02 -8.74
N VAL A 146 26.01 -4.12 -9.33
CA VAL A 146 26.27 -4.09 -10.78
C VAL A 146 27.66 -4.66 -11.02
N LYS A 147 27.72 -5.83 -11.68
CA LYS A 147 28.98 -6.49 -12.05
C LYS A 147 29.36 -6.13 -13.48
N PHE A 148 30.56 -5.60 -13.63
CA PHE A 148 31.20 -5.31 -14.91
C PHE A 148 32.16 -6.45 -15.22
N VAL A 149 32.00 -7.04 -16.40
CA VAL A 149 32.78 -8.19 -16.87
C VAL A 149 33.47 -7.79 -18.17
N PHE A 150 34.77 -8.09 -18.24
CA PHE A 150 35.59 -7.92 -19.41
C PHE A 150 36.21 -9.28 -19.79
N ASN A 151 36.09 -9.62 -21.06
CA ASN A 151 36.93 -10.61 -21.71
C ASN A 151 37.78 -9.91 -22.77
N LYS A 152 38.61 -10.66 -23.50
CA LYS A 152 39.51 -10.12 -24.55
C LYS A 152 40.45 -9.04 -24.02
N ILE A 153 40.83 -9.17 -22.74
CA ILE A 153 41.80 -8.29 -22.09
C ILE A 153 43.22 -8.76 -22.37
N GLY A 154 43.49 -10.05 -22.13
CA GLY A 154 44.78 -10.66 -22.44
C GLY A 154 44.84 -11.07 -23.91
N ILE A 155 45.86 -10.61 -24.63
CA ILE A 155 46.14 -11.03 -26.03
C ILE A 155 46.40 -12.54 -26.08
N GLN A 156 47.10 -13.08 -25.07
CA GLN A 156 47.48 -14.48 -25.00
C GLN A 156 46.29 -15.39 -24.66
N ASN A 157 45.41 -14.94 -23.75
CA ASN A 157 44.24 -15.70 -23.30
C ASN A 157 42.99 -14.81 -23.36
N PRO A 158 42.40 -14.62 -24.55
CA PRO A 158 41.26 -13.72 -24.74
C PRO A 158 39.97 -14.22 -24.08
N GLY A 159 39.93 -15.51 -23.70
CA GLY A 159 38.82 -16.12 -22.95
C GLY A 159 38.84 -15.83 -21.46
N ASN A 160 39.94 -15.29 -20.90
CA ASN A 160 40.01 -14.98 -19.47
C ASN A 160 39.05 -13.85 -19.11
N GLU A 161 38.28 -14.06 -18.05
CA GLU A 161 37.34 -13.08 -17.53
C GLU A 161 37.98 -12.25 -16.41
N TYR A 162 37.82 -10.94 -16.52
CA TYR A 162 38.20 -9.95 -15.53
C TYR A 162 36.92 -9.23 -15.11
N SER A 163 36.70 -9.03 -13.83
CA SER A 163 35.46 -8.42 -13.39
C SER A 163 35.60 -7.64 -12.11
N PHE A 164 34.73 -6.66 -11.94
CA PHE A 164 34.50 -6.02 -10.65
C PHE A 164 33.00 -5.81 -10.44
N CYS A 165 32.57 -5.76 -9.19
CA CYS A 165 31.18 -5.53 -8.81
C CYS A 165 31.12 -4.33 -7.89
N ILE A 166 30.24 -3.38 -8.20
CA ILE A 166 29.97 -2.22 -7.37
C ILE A 166 28.54 -2.25 -6.84
N LYS A 167 28.35 -1.77 -5.62
CA LYS A 167 27.04 -1.64 -4.98
C LYS A 167 26.85 -0.22 -4.49
N LEU A 168 25.61 0.24 -4.62
CA LEU A 168 25.17 1.54 -4.15
C LEU A 168 24.63 1.38 -2.74
N ASN A 169 25.33 1.92 -1.74
CA ASN A 169 24.90 1.84 -0.34
C ASN A 169 24.01 3.03 0.01
N LYS A 170 22.78 2.73 0.43
CA LYS A 170 21.76 3.72 0.80
C LYS A 170 21.71 4.02 2.30
N ASP A 171 22.42 3.24 3.12
CA ASP A 171 22.15 3.14 4.57
C ASP A 171 22.93 4.11 5.47
N ARG A 172 23.52 5.19 4.94
CA ARG A 172 24.25 6.18 5.75
C ARG A 172 23.55 7.54 5.85
N TYR A 173 22.24 7.53 6.08
CA TYR A 173 21.48 8.72 6.46
C TYR A 173 20.81 8.54 7.81
N ASN A 174 21.57 8.84 8.86
CA ASN A 174 20.95 9.33 10.07
C ASN A 174 20.54 10.78 9.82
N HIS A 175 19.24 10.97 9.67
CA HIS A 175 18.42 12.13 10.05
C HIS A 175 19.15 13.44 10.42
N ASP A 176 19.96 14.00 9.54
CA ASP A 176 20.29 15.42 9.55
C ASP A 176 20.71 15.92 8.17
N VAL A 177 20.40 17.17 7.93
CA VAL A 177 20.28 17.83 6.63
C VAL A 177 21.61 17.93 5.87
N VAL A 178 21.53 17.72 4.54
CA VAL A 178 22.56 18.03 3.50
C VAL A 178 23.74 17.05 3.38
N ALA A 179 23.56 16.01 2.55
CA ALA A 179 24.37 15.72 1.37
C ALA A 179 23.99 14.34 0.85
N CYS A 180 23.35 14.25 -0.33
CA CYS A 180 23.08 13.02 -1.08
C CYS A 180 24.36 12.28 -1.55
N LEU A 181 25.31 12.00 -0.66
CA LEU A 181 26.38 11.02 -0.81
C LEU A 181 25.79 9.61 -0.87
N VAL A 182 25.32 9.25 -2.04
CA VAL A 182 25.16 7.87 -2.49
C VAL A 182 26.56 7.28 -2.58
N LEU A 183 26.94 6.38 -1.66
CA LEU A 183 28.29 5.84 -1.62
C LEU A 183 28.36 4.51 -2.35
N ILE A 184 29.12 4.50 -3.44
CA ILE A 184 29.48 3.31 -4.20
C ILE A 184 30.59 2.58 -3.46
N THR A 185 30.45 1.27 -3.30
CA THR A 185 31.50 0.37 -2.76
C THR A 185 31.76 -0.77 -3.72
N VAL A 186 33.00 -1.21 -3.84
CA VAL A 186 33.35 -2.45 -4.57
C VAL A 186 33.04 -3.65 -3.68
N LEU A 187 32.19 -4.55 -4.15
CA LEU A 187 31.91 -5.83 -3.51
C LEU A 187 32.95 -6.88 -3.86
N HIS A 188 33.44 -6.86 -5.09
CA HIS A 188 34.33 -7.88 -5.62
C HIS A 188 35.18 -7.32 -6.75
N CYS A 189 36.44 -7.74 -6.85
CA CYS A 189 37.34 -7.43 -7.96
C CYS A 189 38.23 -8.65 -8.23
N ALA A 190 38.14 -9.19 -9.44
CA ALA A 190 38.88 -10.39 -9.86
C ALA A 190 39.54 -10.14 -11.23
N PRO A 191 40.88 -10.22 -11.33
CA PRO A 191 41.84 -10.31 -10.22
C PRO A 191 41.78 -9.08 -9.30
N PHE A 192 42.27 -9.21 -8.07
CA PHE A 192 42.28 -8.09 -7.13
C PHE A 192 43.22 -6.97 -7.62
N LEU A 193 42.74 -5.73 -7.60
CA LEU A 193 43.52 -4.55 -7.93
C LEU A 193 43.74 -3.72 -6.67
N LYS A 194 45.00 -3.49 -6.30
CA LYS A 194 45.37 -2.72 -5.08
C LYS A 194 44.76 -1.31 -5.08
N ASP A 195 44.69 -0.69 -6.25
CA ASP A 195 44.22 0.70 -6.40
C ASP A 195 42.67 0.80 -6.48
N SER A 196 41.95 -0.32 -6.38
CA SER A 196 40.49 -0.34 -6.57
C SER A 196 39.73 0.54 -5.56
N GLU A 197 40.23 0.66 -4.33
CA GLU A 197 39.60 1.50 -3.29
C GLU A 197 39.74 3.00 -3.61
N GLU A 198 40.90 3.42 -4.10
CA GLU A 198 41.15 4.82 -4.50
C GLU A 198 40.28 5.20 -5.71
N LEU A 199 40.17 4.31 -6.70
CA LEU A 199 39.32 4.53 -7.86
C LEU A 199 37.83 4.67 -7.47
N VAL A 200 37.38 3.97 -6.43
CA VAL A 200 36.02 4.11 -5.90
C VAL A 200 35.83 5.45 -5.16
N LYS A 201 36.84 5.93 -4.44
CA LYS A 201 36.81 7.27 -3.83
C LYS A 201 36.69 8.34 -4.92
N ASP A 202 37.50 8.23 -5.97
CA ASP A 202 37.43 9.13 -7.13
C ASP A 202 36.08 9.06 -7.83
N LEU A 203 35.51 7.86 -7.99
CA LEU A 203 34.17 7.68 -8.55
C LEU A 203 33.09 8.32 -7.68
N ASN A 204 33.17 8.18 -6.36
CA ASN A 204 32.22 8.81 -5.44
C ASN A 204 32.32 10.35 -5.46
N CYS A 205 33.51 10.90 -5.73
CA CYS A 205 33.71 12.34 -5.84
C CYS A 205 33.30 12.90 -7.21
N SER A 206 33.61 12.19 -8.30
CA SER A 206 33.41 12.68 -9.67
C SER A 206 32.10 12.22 -10.31
N ASN A 207 31.52 11.13 -9.82
CA ASN A 207 30.40 10.40 -10.43
C ASN A 207 30.65 9.99 -11.90
N ASP A 208 31.91 9.93 -12.34
CA ASP A 208 32.28 9.61 -13.71
C ASP A 208 32.47 8.10 -13.90
N MET A 209 31.36 7.40 -14.14
CA MET A 209 31.35 5.96 -14.37
C MET A 209 32.15 5.56 -15.62
N PHE A 210 32.12 6.39 -16.68
CA PHE A 210 32.81 6.07 -17.92
C PHE A 210 34.32 6.06 -17.72
N LYS A 211 34.86 7.10 -17.08
CA LYS A 211 36.28 7.19 -16.72
C LYS A 211 36.68 6.06 -15.78
N PHE A 212 35.87 5.75 -14.78
CA PHE A 212 36.14 4.67 -13.84
C PHE A 212 36.24 3.30 -14.53
N VAL A 213 35.23 2.94 -15.35
CA VAL A 213 35.20 1.67 -16.10
C VAL A 213 36.40 1.57 -17.05
N ARG A 214 36.78 2.68 -17.70
CA ARG A 214 37.95 2.75 -18.58
C ARG A 214 39.25 2.47 -17.81
N ILE A 215 39.47 3.12 -16.67
CA ILE A 215 40.67 2.92 -15.85
C ILE A 215 40.75 1.49 -15.31
N MET A 216 39.63 0.93 -14.84
CA MET A 216 39.57 -0.47 -14.39
C MET A 216 40.01 -1.43 -15.49
N ARG A 217 39.56 -1.20 -16.73
CA ARG A 217 39.97 -1.99 -17.89
C ARG A 217 41.47 -1.90 -18.15
N GLU A 218 42.04 -0.70 -18.13
CA GLU A 218 43.47 -0.47 -18.32
C GLU A 218 44.31 -1.18 -17.24
N LYS A 219 43.86 -1.15 -15.98
CA LYS A 219 44.51 -1.85 -14.87
C LYS A 219 44.46 -3.37 -15.05
N PHE A 220 43.34 -3.92 -15.52
CA PHE A 220 43.25 -5.34 -15.86
C PHE A 220 44.15 -5.72 -17.04
N GLN A 221 44.27 -4.86 -18.06
CA GLN A 221 45.21 -5.07 -19.17
C GLN A 221 46.66 -5.11 -18.68
N ALA A 222 47.05 -4.17 -17.83
CA ALA A 222 48.38 -4.16 -17.22
C ALA A 222 48.64 -5.43 -16.38
N ALA A 223 47.66 -5.86 -15.58
CA ALA A 223 47.76 -7.09 -14.79
C ALA A 223 47.84 -8.36 -15.68
N ALA A 224 47.19 -8.36 -16.84
CA ALA A 224 47.25 -9.47 -17.79
C ALA A 224 48.63 -9.58 -18.48
N ILE A 225 49.30 -8.44 -18.75
CA ILE A 225 50.62 -8.39 -19.40
C ILE A 225 51.72 -8.78 -18.42
N ASN A 226 51.66 -8.25 -17.20
CA ASN A 226 52.75 -8.40 -16.22
C ASN A 226 52.78 -9.77 -15.55
N GLY A 227 51.79 -10.64 -15.83
CA GLY A 227 51.48 -11.77 -14.97
C GLY A 227 50.84 -11.28 -13.67
N THR A 228 49.95 -12.09 -13.10
CA THR A 228 49.41 -11.78 -11.76
C THR A 228 50.60 -11.73 -10.78
N PRO A 229 50.67 -10.76 -9.84
CA PRO A 229 51.48 -10.99 -8.65
C PRO A 229 50.97 -12.22 -7.88
#